data_AF-A0A3R9AR42-F1
#
_entry.id   AF-A0A3R9AR42-F1
#
_cell.length_a   1.000
_cell.length_b   1.000
_cell.length_c   1.000
_cell.angle_alpha   90.00
_cell.angle_beta   90.00
_cell.angle_gamma   90.00
#
_symmetry.space_group_name_H-M   'P 1'
#
loop_
_entity.id
_entity.type
_entity.pdbx_description
1 polymer ?
#
loop_
_entity_poly.entity_id
_entity_poly.type
_entity_poly.pdbx_seq_one_letter_code
_entity_poly.pdbx_strand_id
1 'polypeptide(L)'
;MFDHVKFGVSDYEKSKTFFLNALEPLGVRLIDEGTPEYGVEMSSGNVSLCLFQTRDKPAPLHLAFVAETRQQVDDFYHAAMRAGARDNGAPGLRPYSKNYYAAFVIAPDGHNIEAVCHAPD
;
A
#
# COMPACT_ATOMS: atom_id res chain seq x y z
N MET A 1 1.82 -17.09 3.81
CA MET A 1 0.81 -16.89 2.76
C MET A 1 -0.36 -16.18 3.42
N PHE A 2 -0.75 -15.02 2.92
CA PHE A 2 -2.00 -14.36 3.31
C PHE A 2 -3.03 -14.60 2.21
N ASP A 3 -4.29 -14.77 2.57
CA ASP A 3 -5.41 -14.77 1.61
C ASP A 3 -5.90 -13.34 1.42
N HIS A 4 -6.21 -12.67 2.54
CA HIS A 4 -6.51 -11.25 2.59
C HIS A 4 -6.02 -10.62 3.90
N VAL A 5 -5.87 -9.30 3.89
CA VAL A 5 -5.61 -8.48 5.07
C VAL A 5 -6.72 -7.44 5.15
N LYS A 6 -7.52 -7.46 6.22
CA LYS A 6 -8.62 -6.50 6.44
C LYS A 6 -8.38 -5.66 7.69
N PHE A 7 -8.47 -4.34 7.55
CA PHE A 7 -8.32 -3.43 8.69
C PHE A 7 -9.22 -2.18 8.57
N GLY A 8 -9.48 -1.57 9.72
CA GLY A 8 -10.33 -0.39 9.82
C GLY A 8 -9.54 0.90 9.56
N VAL A 9 -10.15 1.84 8.86
CA VAL A 9 -9.62 3.19 8.57
C VAL A 9 -10.56 4.27 9.12
N SER A 10 -10.01 5.43 9.49
CA SER A 10 -10.77 6.52 10.10
C SER A 10 -11.57 7.34 9.09
N ASP A 11 -11.11 7.39 7.84
CA ASP A 11 -11.81 7.99 6.71
C ASP A 11 -11.72 7.03 5.52
N TYR A 12 -12.84 6.37 5.24
CA TYR A 12 -12.96 5.33 4.23
C TYR A 12 -12.65 5.84 2.82
N GLU A 13 -13.30 6.92 2.38
CA GLU A 13 -13.14 7.41 1.01
C GLU A 13 -11.73 7.94 0.75
N LYS A 14 -11.15 8.64 1.75
CA LYS A 14 -9.77 9.11 1.68
C LYS A 14 -8.79 7.94 1.60
N SER A 15 -8.99 6.91 2.42
CA SER A 15 -8.09 5.76 2.46
C SER A 15 -8.22 4.89 1.22
N LYS A 16 -9.45 4.59 0.77
CA LYS A 16 -9.71 3.85 -0.47
C LYS A 16 -9.03 4.54 -1.66
N THR A 17 -9.26 5.84 -1.82
CA THR A 17 -8.65 6.63 -2.91
C THR A 17 -7.12 6.62 -2.81
N PHE A 18 -6.57 6.78 -1.59
CA PHE A 18 -5.13 6.72 -1.37
C PHE A 18 -4.54 5.38 -1.79
N PHE A 19 -5.07 4.27 -1.27
CA PHE A 19 -4.52 2.94 -1.51
C PHE A 19 -4.67 2.50 -2.97
N LEU A 20 -5.81 2.80 -3.61
CA LEU A 20 -5.98 2.54 -5.03
C LEU A 20 -4.95 3.30 -5.87
N ASN A 21 -4.76 4.60 -5.64
CA ASN A 21 -3.80 5.40 -6.41
C ASN A 21 -2.35 5.00 -6.13
N ALA A 22 -1.99 4.77 -4.87
CA ALA A 22 -0.63 4.42 -4.47
C ALA A 22 -0.21 3.05 -5.03
N LEU A 23 -1.12 2.07 -5.01
CA LEU A 23 -0.82 0.69 -5.40
C LEU A 23 -1.14 0.37 -6.87
N GLU A 24 -1.71 1.31 -7.63
CA GLU A 24 -2.00 1.17 -9.06
C GLU A 24 -0.76 0.74 -9.89
N PRO A 25 0.45 1.28 -9.66
CA PRO A 25 1.67 0.83 -10.35
C PRO A 25 2.08 -0.62 -10.05
N LEU A 26 1.65 -1.16 -8.91
CA LEU A 26 1.87 -2.56 -8.52
C LEU A 26 0.77 -3.49 -9.05
N GLY A 27 -0.11 -2.99 -9.92
CA GLY A 27 -1.20 -3.76 -10.51
C GLY A 27 -2.41 -3.94 -9.59
N VAL A 28 -2.44 -3.32 -8.42
CA VAL A 28 -3.59 -3.42 -7.51
C VAL A 28 -4.78 -2.66 -8.12
N ARG A 29 -5.95 -3.28 -8.12
CA ARG A 29 -7.21 -2.73 -8.62
C ARG A 29 -8.33 -2.98 -7.61
N LEU A 30 -9.41 -2.22 -7.74
CA LEU A 30 -10.66 -2.48 -7.05
C LEU A 30 -11.24 -3.82 -7.53
N ILE A 31 -11.61 -4.69 -6.59
CA ILE A 31 -12.23 -6.00 -6.87
C ILE A 31 -13.70 -5.97 -6.52
N ASP A 32 -14.04 -5.52 -5.32
CA ASP A 32 -15.42 -5.42 -4.84
C ASP A 32 -15.56 -4.26 -3.84
N GLU A 33 -16.77 -3.74 -3.70
CA GLU A 33 -17.10 -2.65 -2.79
C GLU A 33 -18.53 -2.77 -2.28
N GLY A 34 -18.69 -2.77 -0.95
CA GLY A 34 -19.99 -2.71 -0.27
C GLY A 34 -20.24 -1.37 0.39
N THR A 35 -21.17 -1.33 1.35
CA THR A 35 -21.30 -0.14 2.22
C THR A 35 -19.99 0.10 2.97
N PRO A 36 -19.63 1.34 3.36
CA PRO A 36 -18.35 1.62 4.01
C PRO A 36 -18.05 0.76 5.25
N GLU A 37 -19.08 0.32 5.98
CA GLU A 37 -18.95 -0.61 7.12
C GLU A 37 -18.55 -2.02 6.69
N TYR A 38 -19.00 -2.48 5.52
CA TYR A 38 -18.51 -3.72 4.90
C TYR A 38 -17.11 -3.50 4.32
N GLY A 39 -16.94 -2.42 3.56
CA GLY A 39 -15.66 -1.94 3.05
C GLY A 39 -15.41 -2.22 1.57
N VAL A 40 -14.13 -2.07 1.21
CA VAL A 40 -13.57 -2.27 -0.13
C VAL A 40 -12.62 -3.46 -0.12
N GLU A 41 -12.55 -4.18 -1.25
CA GLU A 41 -11.54 -5.18 -1.55
C GLU A 41 -10.70 -4.75 -2.75
N MET A 42 -9.37 -4.80 -2.60
CA MET A 42 -8.41 -4.44 -3.65
C MET A 42 -7.37 -5.55 -3.80
N SER A 43 -6.98 -5.89 -5.02
CA SER A 43 -6.00 -6.96 -5.27
C SER A 43 -5.24 -6.75 -6.58
N SER A 44 -4.03 -7.30 -6.66
CA SER A 44 -3.27 -7.50 -7.90
C SER A 44 -3.30 -8.95 -8.39
N GLY A 45 -4.11 -9.81 -7.76
CA GLY A 45 -4.24 -11.23 -8.09
C GLY A 45 -4.58 -12.06 -6.86
N ASN A 46 -3.55 -12.62 -6.21
CA ASN A 46 -3.72 -13.71 -5.25
C ASN A 46 -3.95 -13.27 -3.79
N VAL A 47 -3.71 -12.00 -3.45
CA VAL A 47 -3.83 -11.50 -2.07
C VAL A 47 -4.60 -10.20 -2.06
N SER A 48 -5.64 -10.13 -1.24
CA SER A 48 -6.50 -8.96 -1.13
C SER A 48 -6.13 -8.06 0.04
N LEU A 49 -6.19 -6.75 -0.20
CA LEU A 49 -6.15 -5.70 0.80
C LEU A 49 -7.57 -5.15 0.97
N CYS A 50 -8.13 -5.25 2.17
CA CYS A 50 -9.48 -4.81 2.45
C CYS A 50 -9.50 -3.69 3.49
N LEU A 51 -10.27 -2.63 3.24
CA LEU A 51 -10.44 -1.50 4.17
C LEU A 51 -11.91 -1.35 4.52
N PHE A 52 -12.23 -1.01 5.76
CA PHE A 52 -13.59 -0.65 6.16
C PHE A 52 -13.59 0.57 7.08
N GLN A 53 -14.68 1.33 7.08
CA GLN A 53 -14.85 2.45 7.99
C GLN A 53 -14.93 1.94 9.43
N THR A 54 -14.03 2.42 10.30
CA THR A 54 -14.11 2.15 11.75
C THR A 54 -14.39 3.43 12.54
N ARG A 55 -14.87 3.25 13.77
CA ARG A 55 -14.95 4.31 14.80
C ARG A 55 -13.79 4.26 15.78
N ASP A 56 -13.06 3.15 15.82
CA ASP A 56 -11.87 3.01 16.64
C ASP A 56 -10.71 3.78 16.01
N LYS A 57 -9.77 4.25 16.82
CA LYS A 57 -8.53 4.84 16.30
C LYS A 57 -7.70 3.71 15.67
N PRO A 58 -7.40 3.74 14.36
CA PRO A 58 -6.59 2.69 13.75
C PRO A 58 -5.19 2.62 14.38
N ALA A 59 -4.73 1.40 14.63
CA ALA A 59 -3.34 1.18 15.01
C ALA A 59 -2.45 1.28 13.76
N PRO A 60 -1.31 1.99 13.81
CA PRO A 60 -0.36 2.01 12.71
C PRO A 60 0.07 0.58 12.35
N LEU A 61 0.03 0.29 11.05
CA LEU A 61 0.47 -0.99 10.49
C LEU A 61 1.70 -0.75 9.64
N HIS A 62 2.51 -1.79 9.46
CA HIS A 62 3.49 -1.83 8.40
C HIS A 62 3.10 -2.91 7.40
N LEU A 63 2.92 -2.53 6.14
CA LEU A 63 2.54 -3.41 5.04
C LEU A 63 3.52 -3.21 3.89
N ALA A 64 4.19 -4.28 3.49
CA ALA A 64 5.14 -4.29 2.39
C ALA A 64 4.58 -5.08 1.20
N PHE A 65 4.55 -4.45 0.04
CA PHE A 65 4.04 -4.99 -1.21
C PHE A 65 5.22 -5.35 -2.12
N VAL A 66 5.14 -6.52 -2.74
CA VAL A 66 6.17 -6.96 -3.69
C VAL A 66 6.01 -6.20 -5.00
N ALA A 67 7.11 -5.64 -5.48
CA ALA A 67 7.27 -5.09 -6.82
C ALA A 67 8.14 -6.04 -7.66
N GLU A 68 7.76 -6.26 -8.91
CA GLU A 68 8.49 -7.10 -9.86
C GLU A 68 9.76 -6.41 -10.35
N THR A 69 9.75 -5.08 -10.42
CA THR A 69 10.86 -4.26 -10.89
C THR A 69 11.15 -3.10 -9.95
N ARG A 70 12.36 -2.54 -10.02
CA ARG A 70 12.70 -1.31 -9.29
C ARG A 70 11.87 -0.12 -9.77
N GLN A 71 11.59 -0.04 -11.07
CA GLN A 71 10.73 1.00 -11.63
C GLN A 71 9.33 1.01 -10.98
N GLN A 72 8.76 -0.16 -10.69
CA GLN A 72 7.48 -0.23 -9.97
C GLN A 72 7.57 0.34 -8.54
N VAL A 73 8.72 0.22 -7.87
CA VAL A 73 8.96 0.85 -6.57
C VAL A 73 9.02 2.38 -6.71
N ASP A 74 9.71 2.88 -7.73
CA ASP A 74 9.78 4.31 -8.03
C ASP A 74 8.38 4.88 -8.36
N ASP A 75 7.62 4.18 -9.21
CA ASP A 75 6.28 4.58 -9.62
C ASP A 75 5.29 4.56 -8.46
N PHE A 76 5.33 3.52 -7.61
CA PHE A 76 4.57 3.44 -6.36
C PHE A 76 4.86 4.67 -5.49
N TYR A 77 6.13 4.99 -5.26
CA TYR A 77 6.51 6.10 -4.40
C TYR A 77 5.94 7.42 -4.94
N HIS A 78 6.14 7.70 -6.22
CA HIS A 78 5.64 8.92 -6.83
C HIS A 78 4.10 8.99 -6.85
N ALA A 79 3.41 7.87 -7.07
CA ALA A 79 1.95 7.80 -7.02
C ALA A 79 1.44 8.05 -5.59
N ALA A 80 2.04 7.43 -4.58
CA ALA A 80 1.68 7.63 -3.19
C ALA A 80 1.91 9.08 -2.72
N MET A 81 3.04 9.69 -3.11
CA MET A 81 3.31 11.10 -2.80
C MET A 81 2.29 12.03 -3.46
N ARG A 82 1.89 11.79 -4.72
CA ARG A 82 0.80 12.53 -5.39
C ARG A 82 -0.56 12.32 -4.71
N ALA A 83 -0.80 11.14 -4.14
CA ALA A 83 -2.00 10.83 -3.37
C ALA A 83 -1.99 11.44 -1.95
N GLY A 84 -0.96 12.21 -1.58
CA GLY A 84 -0.88 12.92 -0.30
C GLY A 84 -0.24 12.12 0.82
N ALA A 85 0.57 11.08 0.51
CA ALA A 85 1.40 10.44 1.52
C ALA A 85 2.42 11.41 2.12
N ARG A 86 2.93 11.08 3.31
CA ARG A 86 4.18 11.68 3.80
C ARG A 86 5.35 10.78 3.43
N ASP A 87 6.48 11.39 3.09
CA ASP A 87 7.71 10.65 2.86
C ASP A 87 8.16 9.92 4.13
N ASN A 88 8.64 8.69 3.97
CA ASN A 88 9.26 7.89 5.02
C ASN A 88 10.54 7.19 4.54
N GLY A 89 11.01 7.53 3.33
CA GLY A 89 12.17 6.91 2.70
C GLY A 89 11.97 6.75 1.20
N ALA A 90 12.55 7.68 0.44
CA ALA A 90 12.57 7.65 -1.02
C ALA A 90 13.14 6.33 -1.61
N PRO A 91 12.79 5.97 -2.85
CA PRO A 91 13.26 4.75 -3.50
C PRO A 91 14.79 4.61 -3.44
N GLY A 92 15.25 3.39 -3.15
CA GLY A 92 16.68 3.10 -3.14
C GLY A 92 17.01 1.73 -2.55
N LEU A 93 18.27 1.34 -2.67
CA LEU A 93 18.78 0.14 -2.00
C LEU A 93 18.76 0.32 -0.48
N ARG A 94 18.44 -0.76 0.23
CA ARG A 94 18.48 -0.84 1.69
C ARG A 94 19.57 -1.80 2.15
N PRO A 95 20.25 -1.52 3.28
CA PRO A 95 21.33 -2.37 3.80
C PRO A 95 20.82 -3.66 4.46
N TYR A 96 19.71 -4.22 3.97
CA TYR A 96 19.09 -5.45 4.49
C TYR A 96 19.51 -6.67 3.66
N SER A 97 19.65 -6.50 2.35
CA SER A 97 20.25 -7.49 1.45
C SER A 97 20.76 -6.81 0.16
N LYS A 98 21.52 -7.55 -0.64
CA LYS A 98 22.17 -7.01 -1.87
C LYS A 98 21.20 -6.36 -2.85
N ASN A 99 19.99 -6.91 -2.99
CA ASN A 99 19.01 -6.48 -4.00
C ASN A 99 17.75 -5.85 -3.38
N TYR A 100 17.75 -5.52 -2.09
CA TYR A 100 16.57 -4.97 -1.42
C TYR A 100 16.37 -3.51 -1.85
N TYR A 101 15.66 -3.29 -2.95
CA TYR A 101 15.29 -1.95 -3.43
C TYR A 101 13.89 -1.62 -2.98
N ALA A 102 13.72 -0.57 -2.18
CA ALA A 102 12.43 -0.27 -1.56
C ALA A 102 12.17 1.24 -1.44
N ALA A 103 10.91 1.58 -1.27
CA ALA A 103 10.43 2.91 -0.93
C ALA A 103 9.36 2.83 0.16
N PHE A 104 9.30 3.84 1.02
CA PHE A 104 8.45 3.88 2.19
C PHE A 104 7.68 5.19 2.24
N VAL A 105 6.39 5.10 2.54
CA VAL A 105 5.51 6.25 2.69
C VAL A 105 4.58 6.06 3.89
N ILE A 106 4.21 7.16 4.54
CA ILE A 106 3.16 7.13 5.56
C ILE A 106 1.81 7.47 4.91
N ALA A 107 0.92 6.48 4.88
CA ALA A 107 -0.45 6.57 4.42
C ALA A 107 -1.34 7.37 5.40
N PRO A 108 -2.62 7.64 5.04
CA PRO A 108 -3.63 8.01 6.01
C PRO A 108 -3.63 7.07 7.22
N ASP A 109 -4.04 7.57 8.38
CA ASP A 109 -4.02 6.84 9.66
C ASP A 109 -2.63 6.38 10.16
N GLY A 110 -1.56 6.77 9.48
CA GLY A 110 -0.20 6.56 9.96
C GLY A 110 0.40 5.20 9.60
N HIS A 111 -0.21 4.43 8.70
CA HIS A 111 0.35 3.16 8.25
C HIS A 111 1.63 3.39 7.44
N ASN A 112 2.69 2.64 7.74
CA ASN A 112 3.95 2.64 6.99
C ASN A 112 3.83 1.65 5.82
N ILE A 113 3.63 2.17 4.62
CA ILE A 113 3.44 1.38 3.41
C ILE A 113 4.75 1.32 2.64
N GLU A 114 5.14 0.12 2.27
CA GLU A 114 6.37 -0.16 1.54
C GLU A 114 6.06 -0.83 0.20
N ALA A 115 6.78 -0.45 -0.85
CA ALA A 115 6.97 -1.29 -2.03
C ALA A 115 8.42 -1.77 -2.05
N VAL A 116 8.63 -3.06 -2.29
CA VAL A 116 9.96 -3.68 -2.28
C VAL A 116 10.14 -4.59 -3.50
N CYS A 117 11.26 -4.40 -4.18
CA CYS A 117 11.73 -5.28 -5.24
C CYS A 117 12.98 -6.03 -4.73
N HIS A 118 13.02 -7.34 -4.96
CA HIS A 118 14.17 -8.20 -4.64
C HIS A 118 14.95 -8.64 -5.89
N ALA A 119 14.47 -8.28 -7.08
CA ALA A 119 15.14 -8.59 -8.33
C ALA A 119 16.47 -7.80 -8.43
N PRO A 120 17.49 -8.38 -9.09
CA PRO A 120 18.63 -7.58 -9.56
C PRO A 120 18.17 -6.54 -10.60
N ASP A 121 19.00 -5.54 -10.87
CA ASP A 121 18.80 -4.65 -12.04
C ASP A 121 18.80 -5.44 -13.35
#